data_AF-A0A807ZKD2-F1
#
_entry.id   AF-A0A807ZKD2-F1
#
_cell.length_a   1.000
_cell.length_b   1.000
_cell.length_c   1.000
_cell.angle_alpha   90.00
_cell.angle_beta   90.00
_cell.angle_gamma   90.00
#
_symmetry.space_group_name_H-M   'P 1'
#
loop_
_entity.id
_entity.type
_entity.pdbx_description
1 polymer ?
#
loop_
_entity_poly.entity_id
_entity_poly.type
_entity_poly.pdbx_seq_one_letter_code
_entity_poly.pdbx_strand_id
1 'polypeptide(L)'
;MADVSKIQIWNQALGYIGTRRVASDAENCEEARQCAVYWDSARQQALRDFPFPWAQHRAMLAQKKLPDVWAADWRFAYGLPQSCLKVHRIGSVSRRDLRAPFKMVHDPAGTVLILTDADAAFADYTSDVESPTIWDADFIHMLARKLAAMIAIPLLKNNGSKVSELEQLYRAAIPQAYQPAAQEQKSTPQEDSWISCR
;
A
#
# COMPACT_ATOMS: atom_id res chain seq x y z
N MET A 1 -17.36 14.89 -11.58
CA MET A 1 -16.17 14.17 -12.10
C MET A 1 -16.64 12.81 -12.55
N ALA A 2 -16.31 12.35 -13.75
CA ALA A 2 -16.74 11.02 -14.17
C ALA A 2 -16.09 9.99 -13.26
N ASP A 3 -16.90 9.13 -12.63
CA ASP A 3 -16.37 8.03 -11.80
C ASP A 3 -15.43 7.19 -12.66
N VAL A 4 -14.17 7.10 -12.26
CA VAL A 4 -13.18 6.29 -12.97
C VAL A 4 -13.55 4.83 -12.75
N SER A 5 -13.86 4.13 -13.84
CA SER A 5 -14.26 2.73 -13.78
C SER A 5 -13.06 1.80 -13.92
N LYS A 6 -13.16 0.62 -13.32
CA LYS A 6 -12.20 -0.49 -13.49
C LYS A 6 -11.90 -0.75 -14.97
N ILE A 7 -12.93 -0.72 -15.83
CA ILE A 7 -12.81 -0.94 -17.28
C ILE A 7 -12.04 0.18 -17.98
N GLN A 8 -12.12 1.43 -17.51
CA GLN A 8 -11.30 2.52 -18.05
C GLN A 8 -9.81 2.28 -17.76
N ILE A 9 -9.48 1.83 -16.55
CA ILE A 9 -8.09 1.54 -16.15
C ILE A 9 -7.53 0.35 -16.93
N TRP A 10 -8.34 -0.71 -17.13
CA TRP A 10 -7.97 -1.84 -17.97
C TRP A 10 -7.67 -1.39 -19.40
N ASN A 11 -8.54 -0.56 -19.98
CA ASN A 11 -8.35 -0.05 -21.33
C ASN A 11 -7.13 0.87 -21.46
N GLN A 12 -6.78 1.62 -20.42
CA GLN A 12 -5.54 2.39 -20.39
C GLN A 12 -4.32 1.47 -20.37
N ALA A 13 -4.34 0.40 -19.59
CA ALA A 13 -3.29 -0.61 -19.55
C ALA A 13 -3.10 -1.29 -20.92
N LEU A 14 -4.20 -1.75 -21.53
CA LEU A 14 -4.21 -2.37 -22.86
C LEU A 14 -3.73 -1.39 -23.95
N GLY A 15 -4.03 -0.10 -23.80
CA GLY A 15 -3.51 0.96 -24.66
C GLY A 15 -1.99 1.10 -24.61
N TYR A 16 -1.36 1.00 -23.43
CA TYR A 16 0.12 1.02 -23.32
C TYR A 16 0.79 -0.18 -24.01
N ILE A 17 0.09 -1.31 -24.06
CA ILE A 17 0.55 -2.52 -24.76
C ILE A 17 0.35 -2.38 -26.27
N GLY A 18 -0.69 -1.66 -26.70
CA GLY A 18 -1.08 -1.53 -28.10
C GLY A 18 -2.01 -2.65 -28.56
N THR A 19 -2.86 -3.17 -27.67
CA THR A 19 -3.86 -4.21 -27.99
C THR A 19 -5.30 -3.65 -27.98
N ARG A 20 -6.28 -4.51 -28.28
CA ARG A 20 -7.71 -4.16 -28.29
C ARG A 20 -8.20 -3.68 -26.93
N ARG A 21 -9.25 -2.87 -26.95
CA ARG A 21 -10.03 -2.49 -25.77
C ARG A 21 -11.04 -3.57 -25.42
N VAL A 22 -11.52 -3.52 -24.18
CA VAL A 22 -12.60 -4.35 -23.64
C VAL A 22 -13.77 -3.47 -23.20
N ALA A 23 -14.99 -3.96 -23.41
CA ALA A 23 -16.23 -3.27 -23.06
C ALA A 23 -16.71 -3.62 -21.65
N SER A 24 -16.36 -4.81 -21.14
CA SER A 24 -16.74 -5.28 -19.80
C SER A 24 -15.71 -6.26 -19.24
N ASP A 25 -15.80 -6.53 -17.93
CA ASP A 25 -14.98 -7.53 -17.24
C ASP A 25 -15.43 -8.96 -17.53
N ALA A 26 -16.68 -9.15 -17.95
CA ALA A 26 -17.24 -10.42 -18.39
C ALA A 26 -16.97 -10.73 -19.89
N GLU A 27 -16.27 -9.85 -20.60
CA GLU A 27 -15.96 -10.08 -22.00
C GLU A 27 -15.09 -11.33 -22.18
N ASN A 28 -15.52 -12.25 -23.04
CA ASN A 28 -14.86 -13.55 -23.22
C ASN A 28 -13.64 -13.46 -24.15
N CYS A 29 -12.65 -12.66 -23.76
CA CYS A 29 -11.39 -12.46 -24.49
C CYS A 29 -10.19 -12.61 -23.57
N GLU A 30 -9.01 -12.81 -24.15
CA GLU A 30 -7.80 -13.03 -23.38
C GLU A 30 -7.37 -11.77 -22.61
N GLU A 31 -7.58 -10.60 -23.19
CA GLU A 31 -7.29 -9.30 -22.59
C GLU A 31 -8.06 -9.10 -21.28
N ALA A 32 -9.38 -9.37 -21.28
CA ALA A 32 -10.20 -9.26 -20.07
C ALA A 32 -9.79 -10.26 -19.00
N ARG A 33 -9.51 -11.53 -19.38
CA ARG A 33 -9.04 -12.56 -18.45
C ARG A 33 -7.73 -12.16 -17.79
N GLN A 34 -6.74 -11.72 -18.57
CA GLN A 34 -5.45 -11.32 -18.03
C GLN A 34 -5.56 -10.06 -17.17
N CYS A 35 -6.37 -9.07 -17.57
CA CYS A 35 -6.62 -7.91 -16.71
C CYS A 35 -7.27 -8.30 -15.38
N ALA A 36 -8.22 -9.24 -15.38
CA ALA A 36 -8.86 -9.75 -14.18
C ALA A 36 -7.88 -10.44 -13.23
N VAL A 37 -7.06 -11.35 -13.77
CA VAL A 37 -6.09 -12.14 -13.00
C VAL A 37 -5.07 -11.25 -12.30
N TYR A 38 -4.58 -10.21 -12.98
CA TYR A 38 -3.52 -9.35 -12.46
C TYR A 38 -4.02 -8.09 -11.75
N TRP A 39 -5.33 -7.83 -11.73
CA TRP A 39 -5.92 -6.60 -11.19
C TRP A 39 -5.49 -6.31 -9.75
N ASP A 40 -5.75 -7.25 -8.84
CA ASP A 40 -5.47 -7.06 -7.41
C ASP A 40 -3.97 -7.01 -7.14
N SER A 41 -3.19 -7.84 -7.84
CA SER A 41 -1.73 -7.84 -7.70
C SER A 41 -1.11 -6.52 -8.14
N ALA A 42 -1.58 -5.95 -9.26
CA ALA A 42 -1.11 -4.66 -9.75
C ALA A 42 -1.49 -3.54 -8.78
N ARG A 43 -2.74 -3.54 -8.28
CA ARG A 43 -3.26 -2.56 -7.31
C ARG A 43 -2.48 -2.59 -6.00
N GLN A 44 -2.28 -3.77 -5.42
CA GLN A 44 -1.54 -3.94 -4.17
C GLN A 44 -0.07 -3.54 -4.33
N GLN A 45 0.57 -3.88 -5.44
CA GLN A 45 1.96 -3.45 -5.70
C GLN A 45 2.06 -1.94 -5.83
N ALA A 46 1.18 -1.32 -6.61
CA ALA A 46 1.11 0.13 -6.77
C ALA A 46 0.94 0.84 -5.41
N LEU A 47 0.01 0.37 -4.57
CA LEU A 47 -0.21 0.93 -3.23
C LEU A 47 1.00 0.75 -2.30
N ARG A 48 1.75 -0.36 -2.42
CA ARG A 48 2.95 -0.61 -1.59
C ARG A 48 4.14 0.23 -1.99
N ASP A 49 4.24 0.58 -3.27
CA ASP A 49 5.37 1.30 -3.84
C ASP A 49 5.35 2.79 -3.49
N PHE A 50 4.16 3.38 -3.28
CA PHE A 50 4.02 4.76 -2.82
C PHE A 50 2.93 4.92 -1.75
N PRO A 51 3.23 5.54 -0.59
CA PRO A 51 2.27 5.72 0.50
C PRO A 51 1.33 6.92 0.24
N PHE A 52 0.39 6.75 -0.69
CA PHE A 52 -0.61 7.79 -0.99
C PHE A 52 -1.38 8.22 0.28
N PRO A 53 -1.57 9.54 0.54
CA PRO A 53 -2.26 10.04 1.73
C PRO A 53 -3.63 9.39 1.99
N TRP A 54 -4.44 9.22 0.94
CA TRP A 54 -5.78 8.63 1.03
C TRP A 54 -5.77 7.12 1.32
N ALA A 55 -4.63 6.45 1.15
CA ALA A 55 -4.43 5.06 1.53
C ALA A 55 -3.76 4.91 2.90
N GLN A 56 -3.35 6.01 3.56
CA GLN A 56 -2.68 5.96 4.86
C GLN A 56 -3.69 5.87 5.99
N HIS A 57 -3.66 4.75 6.70
CA HIS A 57 -4.56 4.47 7.80
C HIS A 57 -3.78 4.32 9.10
N ARG A 58 -4.46 4.62 10.22
CA ARG A 58 -3.98 4.36 11.56
C ARG A 58 -4.94 3.42 12.28
N ALA A 59 -4.42 2.37 12.89
CA ALA A 59 -5.22 1.44 13.69
C ALA A 59 -4.50 1.03 14.97
N MET A 60 -5.29 0.88 16.04
CA MET A 60 -4.83 0.19 17.25
C MET A 60 -4.61 -1.28 16.92
N LEU A 61 -3.49 -1.82 17.38
CA LEU A 61 -3.12 -3.20 17.10
C LEU A 61 -3.73 -4.15 18.12
N ALA A 62 -4.32 -5.23 17.63
CA ALA A 62 -4.87 -6.28 18.49
C ALA A 62 -3.72 -7.13 19.04
N GLN A 63 -3.51 -7.12 20.36
CA GLN A 63 -2.47 -7.91 21.00
C GLN A 63 -2.73 -9.41 20.81
N LYS A 64 -1.65 -10.16 20.56
CA LYS A 64 -1.63 -11.62 20.41
C LYS A 64 -0.69 -12.22 21.44
N LYS A 65 -0.81 -13.54 21.64
CA LYS A 65 0.17 -14.27 22.45
C LYS A 65 1.53 -14.18 21.78
N LEU A 66 2.53 -13.70 22.52
CA LEU A 66 3.92 -13.71 22.07
C LEU A 66 4.42 -15.16 22.03
N PRO A 67 4.95 -15.66 20.90
CA PRO A 67 5.55 -16.98 20.87
C PRO A 67 6.80 -17.04 21.75
N ASP A 68 6.95 -18.12 22.52
CA ASP A 68 8.01 -18.27 23.53
C ASP A 68 9.43 -18.11 22.95
N VAL A 69 9.64 -18.50 21.69
CA VAL A 69 10.92 -18.35 20.98
C VAL A 69 11.36 -16.88 20.83
N TRP A 70 10.41 -15.94 20.84
CA TRP A 70 10.67 -14.50 20.72
C TRP A 70 10.63 -13.76 22.07
N ALA A 71 10.30 -14.45 23.16
CA ALA A 71 10.09 -13.83 24.47
C ALA A 71 11.36 -13.24 25.11
N ALA A 72 12.54 -13.68 24.67
CA ALA A 72 13.81 -13.09 25.10
C ALA A 72 14.13 -11.76 24.41
N ASP A 73 13.64 -11.56 23.17
CA ASP A 73 14.00 -10.43 22.31
C ASP A 73 12.93 -9.33 22.27
N TRP A 74 11.67 -9.68 22.55
CA TRP A 74 10.53 -8.79 22.39
C TRP A 74 9.55 -8.93 23.55
N ARG A 75 8.85 -7.85 23.87
CA ARG A 75 7.86 -7.84 24.97
C ARG A 75 6.44 -8.14 24.52
N PHE A 76 6.07 -7.75 23.31
CA PHE A 76 4.71 -7.88 22.81
C PHE A 76 4.64 -8.40 21.38
N ALA A 77 3.56 -9.09 21.07
CA ALA A 77 3.17 -9.48 19.73
C ALA A 77 1.78 -8.93 19.42
N TYR A 78 1.57 -8.49 18.19
CA TYR A 78 0.31 -7.96 17.71
C TYR A 78 -0.07 -8.54 16.36
N GLY A 79 -1.37 -8.60 16.07
CA GLY A 79 -1.88 -8.90 14.74
C GLY A 79 -1.75 -7.72 13.79
N LEU A 80 -1.56 -8.01 12.51
CA LEU A 80 -1.60 -7.00 11.45
C LEU A 80 -3.03 -6.42 11.33
N PRO A 81 -3.21 -5.11 11.10
CA PRO A 81 -4.53 -4.54 10.80
C PRO A 81 -5.16 -5.19 9.56
N GLN A 82 -6.49 -5.20 9.49
CA GLN A 82 -7.21 -5.67 8.31
C GLN A 82 -6.83 -4.82 7.08
N SER A 83 -6.72 -5.48 5.93
CA SER A 83 -6.38 -4.84 4.65
C SER A 83 -5.06 -4.05 4.74
N CYS A 84 -4.11 -4.44 5.58
CA CYS A 84 -2.82 -3.78 5.66
C CYS A 84 -1.87 -4.33 4.60
N LEU A 85 -1.41 -3.46 3.70
CA LEU A 85 -0.39 -3.80 2.71
C LEU A 85 1.02 -3.55 3.25
N LYS A 86 1.27 -2.41 3.86
CA LYS A 86 2.63 -2.04 4.29
C LYS A 86 2.59 -1.22 5.58
N VAL A 87 3.24 -1.72 6.62
CA VAL A 87 3.41 -1.00 7.88
C VAL A 87 4.56 0.00 7.72
N HIS A 88 4.31 1.26 8.05
CA HIS A 88 5.31 2.33 8.01
C HIS A 88 5.84 2.66 9.38
N ARG A 89 4.97 2.73 10.39
CA ARG A 89 5.34 3.11 11.75
C ARG A 89 4.57 2.31 12.78
N ILE A 90 5.25 1.96 13.86
CA ILE A 90 4.64 1.52 15.12
C ILE A 90 4.85 2.61 16.17
N GLY A 91 3.80 2.93 16.91
CA GLY A 91 3.83 3.82 18.06
C GLY A 91 3.13 3.19 19.26
N SER A 92 3.29 3.81 20.42
CA SER A 92 2.60 3.44 21.66
C SER A 92 1.70 4.59 22.13
N VAL A 93 0.57 4.26 22.75
CA VAL A 93 -0.29 5.26 23.41
C VAL A 93 0.43 5.92 24.59
N SER A 94 1.31 5.19 25.29
CA SER A 94 2.09 5.69 26.42
C SER A 94 3.24 6.61 25.99
N ARG A 95 3.78 6.40 24.77
CA ARG A 95 4.91 7.14 24.19
C ARG A 95 4.62 7.51 22.72
N ARG A 96 3.71 8.48 22.52
CA ARG A 96 3.21 8.88 21.19
C ARG A 96 4.24 9.58 20.30
N ASP A 97 5.22 10.21 20.93
CA ASP A 97 6.34 10.92 20.29
C ASP A 97 7.37 9.97 19.68
N LEU A 98 7.49 8.76 20.23
CA LEU A 98 8.50 7.79 19.80
C LEU A 98 7.97 6.85 18.71
N ARG A 99 8.88 6.48 17.81
CA ARG A 99 8.70 5.35 16.90
C ARG A 99 9.31 4.12 17.55
N ALA A 100 8.51 3.09 17.75
CA ALA A 100 9.00 1.85 18.32
C ALA A 100 9.64 0.99 17.22
N PRO A 101 10.77 0.31 17.52
CA PRO A 101 11.27 -0.73 16.65
C PRO A 101 10.25 -1.87 16.59
N PHE A 102 10.16 -2.51 15.43
CA PHE A 102 9.30 -3.66 15.26
C PHE A 102 9.89 -4.66 14.27
N LYS A 103 9.47 -5.92 14.40
CA LYS A 103 9.82 -7.01 13.47
C LYS A 103 8.55 -7.73 13.06
N MET A 104 8.36 -7.93 11.76
CA MET A 104 7.27 -8.76 11.25
C MET A 104 7.74 -10.21 11.11
N VAL A 105 6.97 -11.14 11.64
CA VAL A 105 7.25 -12.58 11.57
C VAL A 105 5.98 -13.34 11.22
N HIS A 106 6.13 -14.57 10.74
CA HIS A 106 5.00 -15.51 10.61
C HIS A 106 5.07 -16.51 11.76
N ASP A 107 3.94 -16.81 12.36
CA ASP A 107 3.83 -17.98 13.24
C ASP A 107 3.80 -19.28 12.42
N PRO A 108 3.97 -20.46 13.04
CA PRO A 108 3.90 -21.74 12.33
C PRO A 108 2.54 -22.02 11.67
N ALA A 109 1.48 -21.32 12.07
CA ALA A 109 0.15 -21.40 11.44
C ALA A 109 0.02 -20.46 10.22
N GLY A 110 1.06 -19.68 9.89
CA GLY A 110 1.10 -18.74 8.78
C GLY A 110 0.58 -17.33 9.10
N THR A 111 0.13 -17.09 10.33
CA THR A 111 -0.38 -15.78 10.77
C THR A 111 0.77 -14.78 10.89
N VAL A 112 0.57 -13.59 10.32
CA VAL A 112 1.53 -12.49 10.44
C VAL A 112 1.42 -11.83 11.82
N LEU A 113 2.55 -11.72 12.51
CA LEU A 113 2.69 -11.04 13.79
C LEU A 113 3.65 -9.85 13.67
N ILE A 114 3.34 -8.78 14.38
CA ILE A 114 4.21 -7.63 14.61
C ILE A 114 4.77 -7.78 16.02
N LEU A 115 6.07 -8.01 16.13
CA LEU A 115 6.81 -8.02 17.39
C LEU A 115 7.30 -6.61 17.68
N THR A 116 7.06 -6.11 18.90
CA THR A 116 7.51 -4.77 19.33
C THR A 116 7.55 -4.69 20.85
N ASP A 117 8.30 -3.74 21.38
CA ASP A 117 8.32 -3.42 22.81
C ASP A 117 7.32 -2.34 23.19
N ALA A 118 6.59 -1.79 22.22
CA ALA A 118 5.50 -0.86 22.44
C ALA A 118 4.30 -1.57 23.10
N ASP A 119 3.93 -1.08 24.28
CA ASP A 119 2.65 -1.39 24.92
C ASP A 119 1.51 -0.64 24.23
N ALA A 120 0.29 -1.18 24.25
CA ALA A 120 -0.90 -0.58 23.63
C ALA A 120 -0.59 0.03 22.24
N ALA A 121 0.01 -0.78 21.36
CA ALA A 121 0.60 -0.29 20.13
C ALA A 121 -0.45 0.12 19.08
N PHE A 122 -0.12 1.12 18.26
CA PHE A 122 -0.83 1.46 17.03
C PHE A 122 0.12 1.42 15.84
N ALA A 123 -0.43 1.22 14.63
CA ALA A 123 0.33 1.25 13.39
C ALA A 123 -0.17 2.35 12.45
N ASP A 124 0.76 3.03 11.77
CA ASP A 124 0.51 3.76 10.53
C ASP A 124 0.88 2.84 9.36
N TYR A 125 -0.05 2.65 8.42
CA TYR A 125 0.11 1.68 7.34
C TYR A 125 -0.62 2.11 6.06
N THR A 126 -0.15 1.60 4.92
CA THR A 126 -0.92 1.65 3.67
C THR A 126 -1.99 0.57 3.70
N SER A 127 -3.25 0.95 3.53
CA SER A 127 -4.38 0.04 3.42
C SER A 127 -4.67 -0.38 1.97
N ASP A 128 -5.23 -1.57 1.79
CA ASP A 128 -5.68 -2.11 0.52
C ASP A 128 -7.03 -1.50 0.12
N VAL A 129 -6.98 -0.33 -0.51
CA VAL A 129 -8.17 0.39 -0.95
C VAL A 129 -8.65 -0.15 -2.30
N GLU A 130 -9.82 -0.80 -2.32
CA GLU A 130 -10.39 -1.40 -3.54
C GLU A 130 -11.28 -0.43 -4.34
N SER A 131 -11.89 0.56 -3.69
CA SER A 131 -12.84 1.48 -4.34
C SER A 131 -12.10 2.57 -5.12
N PRO A 132 -12.36 2.74 -6.43
CA PRO A 132 -11.72 3.78 -7.26
C PRO A 132 -12.13 5.21 -6.92
N THR A 133 -13.17 5.38 -6.11
CA THR A 133 -13.79 6.69 -5.80
C THR A 133 -12.84 7.70 -5.15
N ILE A 134 -11.83 7.22 -4.44
CA ILE A 134 -10.85 8.05 -3.71
C ILE A 134 -9.46 8.06 -4.35
N TRP A 135 -9.29 7.38 -5.49
CA TRP A 135 -8.02 7.33 -6.19
C TRP A 135 -7.75 8.63 -6.94
N ASP A 136 -6.57 9.20 -6.73
CA ASP A 136 -6.10 10.32 -7.52
C ASP A 136 -5.65 9.88 -8.94
N ALA A 137 -5.51 10.86 -9.83
CA ALA A 137 -5.11 10.61 -11.21
C ALA A 137 -3.72 9.95 -11.29
N ASP A 138 -2.79 10.34 -10.41
CA ASP A 138 -1.42 9.82 -10.39
C ASP A 138 -1.41 8.32 -10.10
N PHE A 139 -2.17 7.87 -9.09
CA PHE A 139 -2.34 6.46 -8.80
C PHE A 139 -3.01 5.70 -9.94
N ILE A 140 -4.05 6.26 -10.57
CA ILE A 140 -4.71 5.63 -11.72
C ILE A 140 -3.72 5.40 -12.86
N HIS A 141 -2.91 6.40 -13.20
CA HIS A 141 -1.88 6.27 -14.24
C HIS A 141 -0.80 5.27 -13.85
N MET A 142 -0.37 5.27 -12.58
CA MET A 142 0.63 4.35 -12.06
C MET A 142 0.11 2.90 -12.09
N LEU A 143 -1.12 2.66 -11.64
CA LEU A 143 -1.78 1.36 -11.65
C LEU A 143 -1.97 0.83 -13.08
N ALA A 144 -2.42 1.67 -14.01
CA ALA A 144 -2.58 1.26 -15.41
C ALA A 144 -1.25 0.81 -16.04
N ARG A 145 -0.14 1.50 -15.75
CA ARG A 145 1.20 1.10 -16.22
C ARG A 145 1.67 -0.18 -15.55
N LYS A 146 1.41 -0.34 -14.24
CA LYS A 146 1.75 -1.58 -13.54
C LYS A 146 1.00 -2.78 -14.11
N LEU A 147 -0.30 -2.63 -14.30
CA LEU A 147 -1.15 -3.66 -14.90
C LEU A 147 -0.66 -3.99 -16.31
N ALA A 148 -0.34 -2.98 -17.12
CA ALA A 148 0.20 -3.17 -18.47
C ALA A 148 1.48 -4.01 -18.46
N ALA A 149 2.44 -3.69 -17.56
CA ALA A 149 3.68 -4.44 -17.44
C ALA A 149 3.45 -5.92 -17.08
N MET A 150 2.48 -6.20 -16.20
CA MET A 150 2.15 -7.57 -15.78
C MET A 150 1.45 -8.36 -16.90
N ILE A 151 0.44 -7.80 -17.54
CA ILE A 151 -0.35 -8.50 -18.56
C ILE A 151 0.37 -8.58 -19.92
N ALA A 152 1.38 -7.74 -20.17
CA ALA A 152 2.19 -7.83 -21.39
C ALA A 152 2.94 -9.16 -21.50
N ILE A 153 3.31 -9.79 -20.36
CA ILE A 153 4.00 -11.09 -20.34
C ILE A 153 3.13 -12.18 -21.01
N PRO A 154 1.90 -12.47 -20.54
CA PRO A 154 1.04 -13.47 -21.17
C PRO A 154 0.53 -13.03 -22.55
N LEU A 155 0.16 -11.76 -22.75
CA LEU A 155 -0.44 -11.31 -24.01
C LEU A 155 0.57 -11.25 -25.18
N LEU A 156 1.84 -10.92 -24.89
CA LEU A 156 2.88 -10.78 -25.92
C LEU A 156 3.86 -11.96 -25.94
N LYS A 157 3.51 -13.09 -25.33
CA LYS A 157 4.38 -14.28 -25.24
C LYS A 157 5.78 -13.93 -24.72
N ASN A 158 5.81 -13.11 -23.66
CA ASN A 158 7.02 -12.65 -23.00
C ASN A 158 8.00 -11.85 -23.89
N ASN A 159 7.48 -10.91 -24.69
CA ASN A 159 8.31 -9.93 -25.39
C ASN A 159 9.09 -9.06 -24.38
N GLY A 160 10.33 -9.46 -24.08
CA GLY A 160 11.14 -8.86 -23.04
C GLY A 160 11.43 -7.36 -23.24
N SER A 161 11.53 -6.90 -24.49
CA SER A 161 11.75 -5.47 -24.77
C SER A 161 10.55 -4.63 -24.35
N LYS A 162 9.33 -5.06 -24.72
CA LYS A 162 8.10 -4.34 -24.36
C LYS A 162 7.81 -4.40 -22.87
N VAL A 163 8.05 -5.55 -22.22
CA VAL A 163 7.91 -5.70 -20.77
C VAL A 163 8.87 -4.75 -20.04
N SER A 164 10.14 -4.68 -20.47
CA SER A 164 11.13 -3.77 -19.89
C SER A 164 10.74 -2.29 -20.06
N GLU A 165 10.26 -1.91 -21.25
CA GLU A 165 9.74 -0.55 -21.51
C GLU A 165 8.59 -0.18 -20.56
N LEU A 166 7.61 -1.08 -20.39
CA LEU A 166 6.46 -0.85 -19.51
C LEU A 166 6.85 -0.78 -18.03
N GLU A 167 7.79 -1.61 -17.59
CA GLU A 167 8.35 -1.53 -16.24
C GLU A 167 9.11 -0.22 -16.01
N GLN A 168 9.82 0.31 -17.02
CA GLN A 168 10.46 1.63 -16.93
C GLN A 168 9.41 2.76 -16.83
N LEU A 169 8.36 2.71 -17.65
CA LEU A 169 7.26 3.68 -17.59
C LEU A 169 6.54 3.65 -16.24
N TYR A 170 6.37 2.45 -15.65
CA TYR A 170 5.84 2.28 -14.32
C TYR A 170 6.74 2.93 -13.27
N ARG A 171 8.05 2.61 -13.26
CA ARG A 171 9.01 3.22 -12.32
C ARG A 171 9.04 4.74 -12.42
N ALA A 172 8.97 5.28 -13.63
CA ALA A 172 8.90 6.72 -13.86
C ALA A 172 7.56 7.34 -13.44
N ALA A 173 6.50 6.54 -13.30
CA ALA A 173 5.20 6.99 -12.79
C ALA A 173 5.16 7.09 -11.27
N ILE A 174 6.04 6.36 -10.57
CA ILE A 174 6.09 6.40 -9.11
C ILE A 174 6.48 7.82 -8.70
N PRO A 175 5.61 8.55 -7.97
CA PRO A 175 5.91 9.91 -7.58
C PRO A 175 7.22 9.96 -6.78
N GLN A 176 8.12 10.85 -7.19
CA GLN A 176 9.39 11.03 -6.52
C GLN A 176 9.14 11.79 -5.21
N ALA A 177 9.55 11.18 -4.10
CA ALA A 177 9.38 11.65 -2.73
C ALA A 177 7.91 11.71 -2.23
N TYR A 178 7.50 10.67 -1.51
CA TYR A 178 6.70 10.92 -0.31
C TYR A 178 7.68 11.16 0.82
N GLN A 179 8.02 12.41 1.09
CA GLN A 179 8.49 12.75 2.42
C GLN A 179 7.23 12.82 3.27
N PRO A 180 6.95 11.85 4.17
CA PRO A 180 5.96 12.09 5.21
C PRO A 180 6.48 13.32 5.94
N ALA A 181 5.87 14.48 5.70
CA ALA A 181 6.46 15.78 5.94
C ALA A 181 7.32 15.78 7.21
N ALA A 182 8.64 15.77 7.02
CA ALA A 182 9.47 16.56 7.89
C ALA A 182 8.85 17.97 7.81
N GLN A 183 8.11 18.37 8.85
CA GLN A 183 7.41 19.65 8.97
C GLN A 183 6.13 19.85 8.13
N GLU A 184 5.04 19.18 8.49
CA GLU A 184 3.71 19.83 8.37
C GLU A 184 2.69 19.35 9.42
N GLN A 185 3.14 18.64 10.45
CA GLN A 185 2.57 18.93 11.76
C GLN A 185 3.13 20.31 12.14
N LYS A 186 2.27 21.34 12.11
CA LYS A 186 2.33 22.30 13.21
C LYS A 186 2.35 21.43 14.46
N SER A 187 3.52 21.27 15.07
CA SER A 187 3.55 21.00 16.50
C SER A 187 2.62 22.04 17.06
N THR A 188 1.49 21.62 17.62
CA THR A 188 0.75 22.48 18.53
C THR A 188 1.84 23.06 19.43
N PRO A 189 2.03 24.39 19.49
CA PRO A 189 3.00 24.95 20.40
C PRO A 189 2.65 24.32 21.74
N GLN A 190 3.56 23.51 22.28
CA GLN A 190 3.41 23.07 23.65
C GLN A 190 3.39 24.39 24.42
N GLU A 191 2.21 24.78 24.93
CA GLU A 191 2.11 25.98 25.73
C GLU A 191 3.07 25.78 26.89
N ASP A 192 4.15 26.54 26.80
CA ASP A 192 5.17 26.58 27.81
C ASP A 192 4.49 26.97 29.13
N SER A 193 4.56 26.06 30.10
CA SER A 193 3.94 26.17 31.44
C SER A 193 4.32 27.45 32.21
N TRP A 194 5.29 28.24 31.72
CA TRP A 194 5.65 29.54 32.30
C TRP A 194 4.69 30.68 31.90
N ILE A 195 3.83 30.51 30.88
CA ILE A 195 2.89 31.55 30.42
C ILE A 195 1.54 31.49 31.17
N SER A 196 1.22 30.37 31.85
CA SER A 196 -0.02 30.23 32.64
C SER A 196 0.09 30.71 34.11
N CYS A 197 1.21 31.30 34.51
CA CYS A 197 1.37 31.89 35.84
C CYS A 197 1.60 33.41 35.74
N ARG A 198 0.53 34.16 35.46
CA ARG A 198 0.42 35.59 35.79
C ARG A 198 -0.98 35.90 36.30
#